data_AF-A0A4Y2D1E8-F1
#
_entry.id   AF-A0A4Y2D1E8-F1
#
_cell.length_a   1.000
_cell.length_b   1.000
_cell.length_c   1.000
_cell.angle_alpha   90.00
_cell.angle_beta   90.00
_cell.angle_gamma   90.00
#
_symmetry.space_group_name_H-M   'P 1'
#
loop_
_entity.id
_entity.type
_entity.pdbx_description
1 polymer ?
#
loop_
_entity_poly.entity_id
_entity_poly.type
_entity_poly.pdbx_seq_one_letter_code
_entity_poly.pdbx_strand_id
1 'polypeptide(L)'
;MWLLNIRSGNLPEISGLPCDSIEIPQKMVVEENLIEAIYSVNLNDMEVEQVAKRVILAPTNKKALEINRSIIAKLQDEPQTFYSSDSIISEDQNA
;
A
#
# COMPACT_ATOMS: atom_id res chain seq x y z
N MET A 1 -6.87 -10.83 18.60
CA MET A 1 -6.06 -10.13 17.58
C MET A 1 -5.72 -11.15 16.49
N TRP A 2 -6.46 -11.20 15.36
CA TRP A 2 -6.36 -12.33 14.40
C TRP A 2 -4.99 -12.38 13.68
N LEU A 3 -4.44 -11.23 13.28
CA LEU A 3 -3.10 -11.15 12.68
C LEU A 3 -1.99 -11.68 13.60
N LEU A 4 -2.09 -11.46 14.92
CA LEU A 4 -1.12 -12.04 15.86
C LEU A 4 -1.25 -13.56 15.94
N ASN A 5 -2.47 -14.09 15.87
CA ASN A 5 -2.69 -15.54 15.89
C ASN A 5 -2.10 -16.22 14.65
N ILE A 6 -2.12 -15.56 13.49
CA ILE A 6 -1.36 -16.01 12.30
C ILE A 6 0.12 -16.10 12.63
N ARG A 7 0.71 -15.00 13.14
CA ARG A 7 2.14 -14.95 13.44
C ARG A 7 2.56 -16.01 14.43
N SER A 8 1.73 -16.29 15.43
CA SER A 8 2.01 -17.27 16.47
C SER A 8 1.70 -18.72 16.07
N GLY A 9 1.14 -18.96 14.88
CA GLY A 9 0.74 -20.32 14.45
C GLY A 9 -0.43 -20.90 15.24
N ASN A 10 -1.22 -20.05 15.91
CA ASN A 10 -2.32 -20.45 16.79
C ASN A 10 -3.69 -20.37 16.08
N LEU A 11 -3.72 -20.49 14.76
CA LEU A 11 -5.00 -20.53 14.02
C LEU A 11 -5.61 -21.94 14.10
N PRO A 12 -6.94 -22.05 14.21
CA PRO A 12 -7.61 -23.34 14.17
C PRO A 12 -7.43 -23.98 12.79
N GLU A 13 -7.25 -25.31 12.78
CA GLU A 13 -7.25 -26.10 11.55
C GLU A 13 -8.66 -26.12 10.95
N ILE A 14 -8.75 -25.99 9.63
CA ILE A 14 -10.02 -25.98 8.91
C ILE A 14 -10.25 -27.36 8.32
N SER A 15 -11.23 -28.10 8.86
CA SER A 15 -11.53 -29.45 8.43
C SER A 15 -11.81 -29.51 6.92
N GLY A 16 -11.09 -30.40 6.22
CA GLY A 16 -11.25 -30.60 4.78
C GLY A 16 -10.42 -29.67 3.88
N LEU A 17 -9.58 -28.79 4.46
CA LEU A 17 -8.62 -27.97 3.71
C LEU A 17 -7.17 -28.37 4.02
N PRO A 18 -6.22 -28.04 3.13
CA PRO A 18 -4.78 -28.16 3.41
C PRO A 18 -4.34 -27.44 4.69
N CYS A 19 -3.31 -27.95 5.37
CA CYS A 19 -2.82 -27.42 6.64
C CYS A 19 -2.21 -26.01 6.55
N ASP A 20 -1.92 -25.53 5.35
CA ASP A 20 -1.45 -24.16 5.05
C ASP A 20 -2.59 -23.19 4.72
N SER A 21 -3.85 -23.63 4.87
CA SER A 21 -5.02 -22.79 4.65
C SER A 21 -5.35 -21.94 5.89
N ILE A 22 -5.78 -20.69 5.65
CA ILE A 22 -6.27 -19.79 6.69
C ILE A 22 -7.64 -19.23 6.30
N GLU A 23 -8.52 -19.03 7.29
CA GLU A 23 -9.80 -18.36 7.08
C GLU A 23 -9.65 -16.87 7.40
N ILE A 24 -9.82 -16.02 6.38
CA ILE A 24 -9.81 -14.56 6.52
C ILE A 24 -11.18 -14.11 7.07
N PRO A 25 -11.23 -13.44 8.23
CA PRO A 25 -12.49 -12.92 8.77
C PRO A 25 -13.13 -11.94 7.80
N GLN A 26 -14.44 -12.05 7.58
CA GLN A 26 -15.18 -11.15 6.66
C GLN A 26 -14.98 -9.67 6.99
N LYS A 27 -14.89 -9.32 8.29
CA LYS A 27 -14.59 -7.95 8.75
C LYS A 27 -13.23 -7.39 8.32
N MET A 28 -12.34 -8.23 7.78
CA MET A 28 -11.03 -7.83 7.25
C MET A 28 -11.03 -7.78 5.73
N VAL A 29 -12.11 -8.19 5.08
CA VAL A 29 -12.30 -8.13 3.64
C VAL A 29 -13.04 -6.85 3.32
N VAL A 30 -12.53 -6.12 2.33
CA VAL A 30 -13.20 -4.98 1.72
C VAL A 30 -13.48 -5.38 0.28
N GLU A 31 -14.75 -5.37 -0.12
CA GLU A 31 -15.17 -5.59 -1.52
C GLU A 31 -15.11 -4.30 -2.34
N GLU A 32 -15.14 -3.16 -1.67
CA GLU A 32 -15.11 -1.83 -2.27
C GLU A 32 -13.67 -1.35 -2.58
N ASN A 33 -13.53 -0.07 -2.96
CA ASN A 33 -12.24 0.51 -3.23
C ASN A 33 -11.37 0.59 -1.96
N LEU A 34 -10.30 -0.22 -1.90
CA LEU A 34 -9.36 -0.26 -0.78
C LEU A 34 -8.79 1.11 -0.43
N ILE A 35 -8.54 1.99 -1.42
CA ILE A 35 -8.01 3.33 -1.19
C ILE A 35 -9.03 4.16 -0.41
N GLU A 36 -10.31 4.08 -0.77
CA GLU A 36 -11.38 4.84 -0.11
C GLU A 36 -11.70 4.27 1.27
N ALA A 37 -11.64 2.95 1.43
CA ALA A 37 -11.77 2.31 2.74
C ALA A 37 -10.67 2.73 3.72
N ILE A 38 -9.46 3.00 3.22
CA ILE A 38 -8.31 3.40 4.05
C ILE A 38 -8.14 4.90 4.16
N TYR A 39 -8.46 5.71 3.16
CA TYR A 39 -8.19 7.16 3.13
C TYR A 39 -9.45 8.02 2.93
N SER A 40 -10.64 7.43 3.05
CA SER A 40 -11.93 8.06 2.75
C SER A 40 -12.09 8.41 1.25
N VAL A 41 -13.31 8.76 0.85
CA VAL A 41 -13.61 9.15 -0.55
C VAL A 41 -12.84 10.42 -0.94
N ASN A 42 -12.74 11.36 0.00
CA ASN A 42 -12.01 12.61 -0.14
C ASN A 42 -10.83 12.66 0.85
N LEU A 43 -9.61 12.63 0.33
CA LEU A 43 -8.37 12.68 1.12
C LEU A 43 -8.24 13.98 1.92
N ASN A 44 -8.83 15.07 1.43
CA ASN A 44 -8.78 16.38 2.09
C ASN A 44 -9.63 16.44 3.37
N ASP A 45 -10.52 15.47 3.58
CA ASP A 45 -11.33 15.38 4.81
C ASP A 45 -10.52 14.81 5.99
N MET A 46 -9.29 14.34 5.74
CA MET A 46 -8.43 13.76 6.77
C MET A 46 -7.28 14.69 7.15
N GLU A 47 -6.95 14.74 8.44
CA GLU A 47 -5.74 15.40 8.93
C GLU A 47 -4.47 14.69 8.42
N VAL A 48 -3.42 15.46 8.14
CA VAL A 48 -2.14 14.97 7.62
C VAL A 48 -1.55 13.89 8.54
N GLU A 49 -1.67 14.05 9.86
CA GLU A 49 -1.21 13.10 10.87
C GLU A 49 -1.97 11.77 10.80
N GLN A 50 -3.23 11.77 10.39
CA GLN A 50 -4.00 10.54 10.21
C GLN A 50 -3.61 9.83 8.93
N VAL A 51 -3.41 10.59 7.84
CA VAL A 51 -2.95 10.05 6.55
C VAL A 51 -1.56 9.41 6.72
N ALA A 52 -0.64 10.08 7.42
CA ALA A 52 0.73 9.61 7.65
C ALA A 52 0.82 8.31 8.48
N LYS A 53 -0.20 7.99 9.28
CA LYS A 53 -0.26 6.76 10.09
C LYS A 53 -0.81 5.56 9.32
N ARG A 54 -1.30 5.75 8.09
CA ARG A 54 -1.92 4.69 7.28
C ARG A 54 -0.96 4.29 6.16
N VAL A 55 -0.92 2.99 5.86
CA VAL A 55 -0.11 2.41 4.79
C VAL A 55 -0.89 1.30 4.10
N ILE A 56 -0.81 1.25 2.77
CA ILE A 56 -1.33 0.14 1.98
C ILE A 56 -0.13 -0.68 1.49
N LEU A 57 -0.14 -1.97 1.83
CA LEU A 57 0.88 -2.91 1.38
C LEU A 57 0.37 -3.69 0.18
N ALA A 58 1.21 -3.83 -0.84
CA ALA A 58 0.90 -4.59 -2.06
C ALA A 58 1.93 -5.70 -2.26
N PRO A 59 1.54 -6.86 -2.86
CA PRO A 59 2.46 -7.97 -3.10
C PRO A 59 3.60 -7.65 -4.09
N THR A 60 3.42 -6.66 -4.97
CA THR A 60 4.46 -6.29 -5.96
C THR A 60 4.58 -4.78 -6.11
N ASN A 61 5.78 -4.32 -6.50
CA ASN A 61 6.05 -2.90 -6.75
C ASN A 61 5.15 -2.32 -7.85
N LYS A 62 4.78 -3.10 -8.87
CA LYS A 62 3.86 -2.66 -9.92
C LYS A 62 2.49 -2.30 -9.35
N LYS A 63 1.94 -3.14 -8.47
CA LYS A 63 0.65 -2.89 -7.80
C LYS A 63 0.76 -1.73 -6.81
N ALA A 64 1.86 -1.64 -6.06
CA ALA A 64 2.13 -0.49 -5.20
C ALA A 64 2.17 0.82 -6.00
N LEU A 65 2.85 0.84 -7.15
CA LEU A 65 2.95 2.01 -8.02
C LEU A 65 1.57 2.45 -8.55
N GLU A 66 0.73 1.51 -8.95
CA GLU A 66 -0.63 1.78 -9.40
C GLU A 66 -1.49 2.42 -8.29
N ILE A 67 -1.44 1.84 -7.08
CA ILE A 67 -2.12 2.37 -5.90
C ILE A 67 -1.60 3.78 -5.56
N ASN A 68 -0.29 3.97 -5.52
CA ASN A 68 0.32 5.26 -5.22
C ASN A 68 -0.11 6.35 -6.22
N ARG A 69 -0.14 6.03 -7.52
CA ARG A 69 -0.62 6.96 -8.56
C ARG A 69 -2.09 7.29 -8.37
N SER A 70 -2.93 6.32 -8.00
CA SER A 70 -4.35 6.55 -7.75
C SER A 70 -4.59 7.44 -6.52
N ILE A 71 -3.78 7.28 -5.46
CA ILE A 71 -3.82 8.16 -4.28
C ILE A 71 -3.39 9.59 -4.64
N ILE A 72 -2.27 9.76 -5.35
CA ILE A 72 -1.77 11.08 -5.77
C ILE A 72 -2.80 11.79 -6.65
N ALA A 73 -3.44 11.07 -7.59
CA ALA A 73 -4.45 11.64 -8.48
C ALA A 73 -5.74 12.10 -7.77
N LYS A 74 -5.98 11.64 -6.53
CA LYS A 74 -7.11 12.08 -5.70
C LYS A 74 -6.78 13.33 -4.87
N LEU A 75 -5.50 13.70 -4.73
CA LEU A 75 -5.10 14.96 -4.08
C LEU A 75 -5.47 16.13 -5.00
N GLN A 76 -6.02 17.20 -4.43
CA GLN A 76 -6.51 18.36 -5.20
C GLN A 76 -5.42 19.40 -5.52
N ASP A 77 -4.21 19.21 -5.00
CA ASP A 77 -3.08 20.12 -5.19
C ASP A 77 -2.37 19.93 -6.54
N GLU A 78 -1.58 20.93 -6.95
CA GLU A 78 -0.77 20.82 -8.16
C GLU A 78 0.32 19.74 -8.01
N PRO A 79 0.46 18.82 -8.97
CA PRO A 79 1.44 17.75 -8.88
C PRO A 79 2.86 18.30 -9.10
N GLN A 80 3.73 18.09 -8.12
CA GLN A 80 5.16 18.33 -8.28
C GLN A 80 5.85 17.03 -8.74
N THR A 81 6.57 17.10 -9.86
CA THR A 81 7.38 15.98 -10.37
C THR A 81 8.87 16.24 -10.12
N PHE A 82 9.58 15.23 -9.65
CA PHE A 82 11.03 15.24 -9.47
C PHE A 82 11.66 14.18 -10.38
N TYR A 83 12.72 14.57 -11.09
CA TYR A 83 13.45 13.67 -11.99
C TYR A 83 14.78 13.26 -11.35
N SER A 84 15.14 11.98 -11.42
CA SER A 84 16.48 11.53 -11.06
C SER A 84 17.47 11.90 -12.16
N SER A 85 18.73 12.11 -11.78
CA SER A 85 19.84 12.21 -12.72
C SER A 85 20.56 10.86 -12.78
N ASP A 86 20.37 10.13 -13.87
CA ASP A 86 20.91 8.77 -14.02
C ASP A 86 22.28 8.76 -14.72
N SER A 87 22.85 9.93 -15.04
CA SER A 87 24.14 10.06 -15.73
C SER A 87 24.91 11.29 -15.26
N ILE A 88 26.18 11.08 -14.94
CA ILE A 88 27.16 12.16 -14.71
C ILE A 88 28.11 12.10 -15.91
N ILE A 89 28.04 13.10 -16.80
CA ILE A 89 29.01 13.26 -17.86
C ILE A 89 30.24 13.91 -17.22
N SER A 90 31.35 13.17 -17.09
CA SER A 90 32.63 13.74 -16.65
C SER A 90 33.30 14.44 -17.83
N GLU A 91 33.39 15.77 -17.78
CA GLU A 91 34.22 16.56 -18.70
C GLU A 91 35.71 16.46 -18.31
N ASP A 92 36.30 15.27 -18.36
CA ASP A 92 37.76 15.13 -18.40
C ASP A 92 38.18 14.92 -19.86
N GLN A 93 38.21 16.04 -20.62
CA GLN A 93 38.95 16.15 -21.87
C GLN A 93 40.28 16.85 -21.61
N ASN A 94 41.19 16.19 -20.89
CA ASN A 94 42.60 16.57 -20.86
C ASN A 94 43.42 15.34 -21.27
N ALA A 95 43.60 15.18 -22.58
CA ALA A 95 44.54 14.24 -23.20
C ALA A 95 45.63 15.03 -23.92
#